data_AF-A0A259F1Z2-F1
#
_entry.id   AF-A0A259F1Z2-F1
#
_cell.length_a   1.000
_cell.length_b   1.000
_cell.length_c   1.000
_cell.angle_alpha   90.00
_cell.angle_beta   90.00
_cell.angle_gamma   90.00
#
_symmetry.space_group_name_H-M   'P 1'
#
loop_
_entity.id
_entity.type
_entity.pdbx_description
1 polymer ?
#
loop_
_entity_poly.entity_id
_entity_poly.type
_entity_poly.pdbx_seq_one_letter_code
_entity_poly.pdbx_strand_id
1 'polypeptide(L)' 'ERIQKRIYKTRDLARADVFDYIEVFYNRNRRHSYLGGVSPEAFERASA' A
#
# COMPACT_ATOMS: atom_id res chain seq x y z
N GLU A 1 -0.90 10.44 3.69
CA GLU A 1 -0.43 11.72 3.11
C GLU A 1 -0.59 11.85 1.59
N ARG A 2 -0.48 10.79 0.76
CA ARG A 2 -0.52 10.94 -0.72
C ARG A 2 -1.90 10.83 -1.41
N ILE A 3 -2.84 10.07 -0.85
CA ILE A 3 -4.19 9.88 -1.43
C ILE A 3 -5.29 10.65 -0.67
N GLN A 4 -4.98 11.21 0.50
CA GLN A 4 -6.00 11.85 1.33
C GLN A 4 -6.40 13.21 0.74
N LYS A 5 -7.72 13.43 0.59
CA LYS A 5 -8.35 14.68 0.11
C LYS A 5 -8.12 15.03 -1.37
N ARG A 6 -7.79 14.04 -2.20
CA ARG A 6 -7.69 14.24 -3.67
C ARG A 6 -9.06 14.05 -4.33
N ILE A 7 -9.47 15.00 -5.17
CA ILE A 7 -10.68 14.88 -6.00
C ILE A 7 -10.26 14.30 -7.35
N TYR A 8 -10.74 13.10 -7.66
CA TYR A 8 -10.45 12.43 -8.93
C TYR A 8 -11.53 12.75 -9.96
N LYS A 9 -11.11 12.98 -11.20
CA LYS A 9 -12.04 13.19 -12.33
C LYS A 9 -12.76 11.89 -12.73
N THR A 10 -12.09 10.75 -12.61
CA THR A 10 -12.64 9.44 -12.95
C THR A 10 -12.26 8.40 -11.91
N ARG A 11 -13.06 7.32 -11.86
CA ARG A 11 -12.87 6.22 -10.91
C ARG A 11 -11.60 5.42 -11.20
N ASP A 12 -11.19 5.33 -12.46
CA ASP A 12 -9.98 4.60 -12.86
C ASP A 12 -8.70 5.31 -12.40
N LEU A 13 -8.68 6.64 -12.45
CA LEU A 13 -7.56 7.43 -11.89
C LEU A 13 -7.44 7.25 -10.38
N ALA A 14 -8.56 7.21 -9.67
CA ALA A 14 -8.57 6.93 -8.23
C ALA A 14 -8.05 5.52 -7.94
N ARG A 15 -8.46 4.52 -8.73
CA ARG A 15 -8.00 3.13 -8.56
C ARG A 15 -6.49 3.00 -8.78
N ALA A 16 -5.96 3.60 -9.85
CA ALA A 16 -4.52 3.56 -10.13
C ALA A 16 -3.71 4.20 -8.99
N ASP A 17 -4.10 5.38 -8.53
CA ASP A 17 -3.40 6.11 -7.45
C ASP A 17 -3.48 5.37 -6.10
N VAL A 18 -4.63 4.72 -5.81
CA VAL A 18 -4.79 3.87 -4.63
C VAL A 18 -3.94 2.61 -4.74
N PHE A 19 -3.89 1.98 -5.91
CA PHE A 19 -3.10 0.78 -6.14
C PHE A 19 -1.60 1.06 -5.96
N ASP A 20 -1.08 2.10 -6.60
CA ASP A 20 0.30 2.55 -6.45
C ASP A 20 0.63 2.86 -4.98
N TYR A 21 -0.28 3.48 -4.26
CA TYR A 21 -0.08 3.73 -2.83
C TYR A 21 0.00 2.44 -2.01
N ILE A 22 -0.88 1.46 -2.27
CA ILE A 22 -0.91 0.21 -1.54
C ILE A 22 0.38 -0.57 -1.78
N GLU A 23 0.80 -0.72 -3.04
CA GLU A 23 1.98 -1.51 -3.39
C GLU A 23 3.29 -0.81 -2.98
N VAL A 24 3.48 0.45 -3.40
CA VAL A 24 4.79 1.10 -3.28
C VAL A 24 5.03 1.64 -1.88
N PHE A 25 3.99 2.08 -1.18
CA PHE A 25 4.13 2.79 0.10
C PHE A 25 3.57 2.02 1.29
N TYR A 26 2.35 1.50 1.17
CA TYR A 26 1.67 0.87 2.30
C TYR A 26 2.30 -0.48 2.64
N ASN A 27 2.39 -1.39 1.67
CA ASN A 27 2.88 -2.75 1.88
C ASN A 27 4.39 -2.79 2.16
N ARG A 28 5.14 -1.80 1.67
CA ARG A 28 6.59 -1.70 1.91
C ARG A 28 6.94 -1.15 3.30
N ASN A 29 6.30 -0.06 3.71
CA ASN A 29 6.70 0.68 4.92
C ASN A 29 5.89 0.31 6.16
N ARG A 30 4.65 -0.18 6.00
CA ARG A 30 3.80 -0.46 7.15
C ARG A 30 4.25 -1.76 7.82
N ARG A 31 4.75 -1.64 9.05
CA ARG A 31 5.05 -2.78 9.90
C ARG A 31 3.77 -3.26 10.56
N HIS A 32 3.52 -4.56 10.49
CA HIS A 32 2.30 -5.14 11.05
C HIS A 32 2.64 -5.98 12.28
N SER A 33 2.06 -5.65 13.44
CA SER A 33 2.34 -6.36 14.71
C SER A 33 1.99 -7.84 14.65
N TYR A 34 0.89 -8.20 13.99
CA TYR A 34 0.53 -9.61 13.72
C TYR A 34 1.57 -10.37 12.88
N LEU A 35 2.30 -9.68 11.99
CA LEU A 35 3.38 -10.26 11.19
C LEU A 35 4.73 -10.21 11.93
N GLY A 36 4.73 -10.12 13.26
CA GLY A 36 5.99 -9.99 14.03
C GLY A 36 6.72 -8.66 13.79
N GLY A 37 6.02 -7.64 13.30
CA GLY A 37 6.59 -6.34 13.02
C GLY A 37 7.38 -6.27 11.70
N VAL A 38 7.25 -7.24 10.80
CA VAL A 38 7.72 -7.10 9.42
C VAL A 38 6.65 -6.43 8.55
N SER A 39 7.07 -5.89 7.40
CA SER A 39 6.14 -5.35 6.42
C SER A 39 5.47 -6.48 5.61
N PRO A 40 4.24 -6.29 5.12
CA PRO A 40 3.57 -7.26 4.26
C PRO A 40 4.42 -7.72 3.07
N GLU A 41 5.12 -6.80 2.39
CA GLU A 41 6.03 -7.16 1.29
C GLU A 41 7.15 -8.11 1.74
N ALA A 42 7.76 -7.83 2.89
CA ALA A 42 8.83 -8.67 3.43
C ALA A 42 8.31 -10.05 3.86
N PHE A 43 7.09 -10.11 4.38
CA PHE A 43 6.43 -11.36 4.73
C PHE A 43 6.15 -12.22 3.49
N GLU A 44 5.53 -11.65 2.45
CA GLU A 44 5.25 -12.34 1.19
C GLU A 44 6.55 -12.84 0.52
N ARG A 45 7.61 -12.01 0.50
CA ARG A 45 8.92 -12.42 -0.04
C ARG A 45 9.60 -13.55 0.74
N ALA A 46 9.36 -13.66 2.04
CA ALA A 46 9.93 -14.72 2.86
C ALA A 46 9.14 -16.04 2.73
N SER A 47 7.89 -15.98 2.27
CA SER A 47 7.02 -17.14 2.05
C SER A 47 7.03 -17.67 0.61
N ALA A 48 7.71 -16.99 -0.32
CA ALA A 48 7.90 -17.38 -1.71
C ALA A 48 9.18 -18.19 -1.92
#